data_AF-A0A431MZK4-F1
#
_entry.id   AF-A0A431MZK4-F1
#
_cell.length_a   1.000
_cell.length_b   1.000
_cell.length_c   1.000
_cell.angle_alpha   90.00
_cell.angle_beta   90.00
_cell.angle_gamma   90.00
#
_symmetry.space_group_name_H-M   'P 1'
#
loop_
_entity.id
_entity.type
_entity.pdbx_description
1 polymer ?
#
loop_
_entity_poly.entity_id
_entity_poly.type
_entity_poly.pdbx_seq_one_letter_code
_entity_poly.pdbx_strand_id
1 'polypeptide(L)'
;DERAALTEKLERLRGGPGFTGKAPGGPSRWSTERSGQWEPVKPELVVEVRFDHVTGERFRHGTKLLRWRPDKAPLQCSFEQIG
;
A
#
# COMPACT_ATOMS: atom_id res chain seq x y z
N ASP A 1 21.46 -3.99 3.16
CA ASP A 1 20.42 -3.00 3.48
C ASP A 1 19.02 -3.58 3.44
N GLU A 2 18.22 -3.35 4.47
CA GLU A 2 16.80 -3.78 4.58
C GLU A 2 15.96 -3.31 3.37
N ARG A 3 16.21 -2.08 2.91
CA ARG A 3 15.52 -1.50 1.74
C ARG A 3 15.76 -2.30 0.47
N ALA A 4 16.98 -2.76 0.22
CA ALA A 4 17.31 -3.52 -0.99
C ALA A 4 16.60 -4.88 -1.00
N ALA A 5 16.58 -5.57 0.13
CA ALA A 5 15.87 -6.83 0.28
C ALA A 5 14.34 -6.67 0.12
N LEU A 6 13.78 -5.56 0.61
CA LEU A 6 12.37 -5.22 0.40
C LEU A 6 12.06 -4.95 -1.07
N THR A 7 12.93 -4.21 -1.78
CA THR A 7 12.79 -3.97 -3.22
C THR A 7 12.74 -5.27 -4.00
N GLU A 8 13.70 -6.17 -3.79
CA GLU A 8 13.75 -7.48 -4.46
C GLU A 8 12.46 -8.30 -4.20
N LYS A 9 11.96 -8.27 -2.97
CA LYS A 9 10.71 -8.95 -2.60
C LYS A 9 9.50 -8.36 -3.32
N LEU A 10 9.39 -7.03 -3.38
CA LEU A 10 8.27 -6.35 -4.05
C LEU A 10 8.30 -6.55 -5.57
N GLU A 11 9.49 -6.56 -6.18
CA GLU A 11 9.65 -6.81 -7.61
C GLU A 11 9.15 -8.20 -8.01
N ARG A 12 9.36 -9.23 -7.16
CA ARG A 12 8.81 -10.58 -7.38
C ARG A 12 7.28 -10.63 -7.33
N LEU A 13 6.67 -9.69 -6.63
CA LEU A 13 5.22 -9.60 -6.49
C LEU A 13 4.56 -8.71 -7.54
N ARG A 14 5.34 -8.11 -8.45
CA ARG A 14 4.82 -7.25 -9.53
C ARG A 14 3.70 -7.95 -10.32
N GLY A 15 2.67 -7.18 -10.65
CA GLY A 15 1.45 -7.64 -11.31
C GLY A 15 0.29 -7.88 -10.35
N GLY A 16 -0.79 -8.49 -10.86
CA GLY A 16 -2.04 -8.66 -10.12
C GLY A 16 -3.04 -7.50 -10.33
N PRO A 17 -4.27 -7.63 -9.81
CA PRO A 17 -5.26 -6.57 -9.93
C PRO A 17 -4.78 -5.33 -9.18
N GLY A 18 -4.60 -4.24 -9.92
CA GLY A 18 -4.34 -2.92 -9.37
C GLY A 18 -5.60 -2.22 -8.88
N PHE A 19 -5.46 -0.96 -8.48
CA PHE A 19 -6.62 -0.11 -8.22
C PHE A 19 -7.50 0.01 -9.47
N THR A 20 -8.77 -0.34 -9.37
CA THR A 20 -9.76 -0.10 -10.43
C THR A 20 -10.19 1.38 -10.38
N GLY A 21 -9.90 2.14 -11.44
CA GLY A 21 -10.22 3.57 -11.52
C GLY A 21 -9.05 4.50 -11.15
N LYS A 22 -9.07 5.09 -9.94
CA LYS A 22 -8.09 6.10 -9.49
C LYS A 22 -6.75 5.48 -9.08
N ALA A 23 -6.12 4.80 -10.03
CA ALA A 23 -4.75 4.35 -9.90
C ALA A 23 -3.84 5.53 -9.50
N PRO A 24 -2.88 5.32 -8.57
CA PRO A 24 -1.85 6.32 -8.30
C PRO A 24 -1.05 6.65 -9.58
N GLY A 25 -0.24 7.70 -9.55
CA GLY A 25 0.64 8.02 -10.69
C GLY A 25 0.05 8.78 -11.86
N GLY A 26 -1.25 9.06 -11.86
CA GLY A 26 -1.82 10.12 -12.70
C GLY A 26 -1.20 11.49 -12.38
N PRO A 27 -1.23 12.45 -13.32
CA PRO A 27 -0.66 13.78 -13.12
C PRO A 27 -1.28 14.44 -11.87
N SER A 28 -0.43 14.81 -10.92
CA SER A 28 -0.82 15.46 -9.67
C SER A 28 -0.02 16.74 -9.47
N ARG A 29 -0.59 17.71 -8.73
CA ARG A 29 0.11 18.95 -8.36
C ARG A 29 1.39 18.73 -7.55
N TRP A 30 1.64 17.51 -7.07
CA TRP A 30 2.80 17.12 -6.27
C TRP A 30 3.74 16.16 -7.02
N SER A 31 3.46 15.88 -8.30
CA SER A 31 4.36 15.09 -9.14
C SER A 31 5.63 15.92 -9.40
N THR A 32 6.76 15.50 -8.82
CA THR A 32 8.11 16.08 -9.07
C THR A 32 8.81 15.29 -10.19
N GLU A 33 10.08 15.58 -10.49
CA GLU A 33 10.89 14.81 -11.46
C GLU A 33 11.03 13.32 -11.11
N ARG A 34 10.75 12.91 -9.87
CA ARG A 34 10.60 11.48 -9.55
C ARG A 34 9.36 10.95 -10.24
N SER A 35 9.55 9.90 -11.04
CA SER A 35 8.47 9.25 -11.75
C SER A 35 7.31 8.93 -10.81
N GLY A 36 6.13 9.48 -11.09
CA GLY A 36 4.87 9.06 -10.45
C GLY A 36 4.43 7.66 -10.89
N GLN A 37 5.21 7.00 -11.74
CA GLN A 37 4.97 5.64 -12.20
C GLN A 37 4.83 4.71 -11.00
N TRP A 38 3.79 3.90 -11.04
CA TRP A 38 3.53 2.87 -10.05
C TRP A 38 3.21 1.58 -10.79
N GLU A 39 3.51 0.46 -10.15
CA GLU A 39 3.18 -0.85 -10.67
C GLU A 39 2.37 -1.60 -9.62
N PRO A 40 1.29 -2.30 -10.01
CA PRO A 40 0.57 -3.15 -9.09
C PRO A 40 1.46 -4.28 -8.60
N VAL A 41 1.21 -4.70 -7.37
CA VAL A 41 1.80 -5.90 -6.78
C VAL A 41 0.68 -6.81 -6.26
N LYS A 42 0.93 -8.11 -6.27
CA LYS A 42 0.04 -9.11 -5.69
C LYS A 42 -0.15 -8.81 -4.19
N PRO A 43 -1.39 -8.86 -3.67
CA PRO A 43 -1.69 -8.54 -2.28
C PRO A 43 -1.30 -9.69 -1.34
N GLU A 44 0.01 -9.94 -1.21
CA GLU A 44 0.57 -11.05 -0.41
C GLU A 44 1.22 -10.59 0.90
N LEU A 45 1.49 -9.29 1.05
CA LEU A 45 2.18 -8.73 2.21
C LEU A 45 1.24 -7.90 3.08
N VAL A 46 1.38 -8.06 4.39
CA VAL A 46 0.58 -7.35 5.39
C VAL A 46 1.46 -6.42 6.21
N VAL A 47 0.97 -5.21 6.44
CA VAL A 47 1.56 -4.21 7.33
C VAL A 47 0.54 -3.70 8.32
N GLU A 48 1.03 -3.27 9.47
CA GLU A 48 0.26 -2.50 10.43
C GLU A 48 0.46 -1.01 10.16
N VAL A 49 -0.65 -0.27 10.16
CA VAL A 49 -0.65 1.18 9.99
C VAL A 49 -1.38 1.83 11.16
N ARG A 50 -0.94 3.04 11.53
CA ARG A 50 -1.77 3.98 12.30
C ARG A 50 -2.42 4.97 11.35
N PHE A 51 -3.61 5.44 11.69
CA PHE A 51 -4.37 6.45 10.96
C PHE A 51 -5.33 7.17 11.93
N ASP A 52 -5.83 8.33 11.53
CA ASP A 52 -6.71 9.13 12.40
C ASP A 52 -8.19 8.79 12.20
N HIS A 53 -8.66 8.72 10.95
CA HIS A 53 -10.03 8.29 10.63
C HIS A 53 -10.15 7.69 9.22
N VAL A 54 -11.29 7.07 8.93
CA VAL A 54 -11.65 6.54 7.61
C VAL A 54 -12.79 7.32 7.00
N THR A 55 -12.67 7.67 5.71
CA THR A 55 -13.74 8.33 4.95
C THR A 55 -13.76 7.84 3.52
N GLY A 56 -14.94 7.36 3.06
CA GLY A 56 -15.09 6.83 1.71
C GLY A 56 -14.08 5.72 1.41
N GLU A 57 -13.99 4.75 2.32
CA GLU A 57 -13.15 3.55 2.23
C GLU A 57 -11.64 3.84 2.13
N ARG A 58 -11.21 4.99 2.67
CA ARG A 58 -9.80 5.39 2.66
C ARG A 58 -9.37 5.92 4.02
N PHE A 59 -8.16 5.54 4.43
CA PHE A 59 -7.47 6.20 5.54
C PHE A 59 -7.29 7.70 5.24
N ARG A 60 -7.44 8.52 6.27
CA ARG A 60 -7.33 9.97 6.21
C ARG A 60 -6.52 10.46 7.39
N HIS A 61 -5.58 11.37 7.09
CA HIS A 61 -4.66 12.01 8.04
C HIS A 61 -3.79 11.01 8.82
N GLY A 62 -2.57 11.42 9.16
CA GLY A 62 -1.72 10.65 10.07
C GLY A 62 -1.28 9.24 9.62
N THR A 63 -1.60 8.80 8.38
CA THR A 63 -1.36 7.41 7.97
C THR A 63 0.13 7.10 7.93
N LYS A 64 0.58 6.17 8.78
CA LYS A 64 1.99 5.78 8.88
C LYS A 64 2.10 4.26 9.00
N LEU A 65 3.00 3.69 8.22
CA LEU A 65 3.45 2.30 8.36
C LEU A 65 4.18 2.15 9.69
N LEU A 66 3.75 1.19 10.51
CA LEU A 66 4.35 0.88 11.80
C LEU A 66 5.30 -0.30 11.71
N ARG A 67 4.80 -1.43 11.19
CA ARG A 67 5.57 -2.68 11.11
C ARG A 67 5.00 -3.65 10.08
N TRP A 68 5.83 -4.58 9.61
CA TRP A 68 5.39 -5.73 8.84
C TRP A 68 4.69 -6.75 9.75
N ARG A 69 3.68 -7.45 9.20
CA ARG A 69 2.91 -8.48 9.89
C ARG A 69 2.97 -9.81 9.13
N PRO A 70 4.13 -10.49 9.11
CA PRO A 70 4.27 -11.79 8.46
C PRO A 70 3.40 -12.88 9.13
N ASP A 71 2.91 -12.60 10.34
CA ASP A 71 2.01 -13.44 11.12
C ASP A 71 0.54 -13.37 10.66
N LYS A 72 0.19 -12.46 9.74
CA LYS A 72 -1.19 -12.24 9.27
C LYS A 72 -1.33 -12.62 7.80
N ALA A 73 -2.39 -13.35 7.47
CA ALA A 73 -2.76 -13.62 6.08
C ALA A 73 -3.51 -12.41 5.49
N PRO A 74 -3.28 -12.05 4.21
CA PRO A 74 -3.94 -10.90 3.56
C PRO A 74 -5.47 -10.95 3.63
N LEU A 75 -6.06 -12.16 3.51
CA LEU A 75 -7.50 -12.36 3.58
C LEU A 75 -8.11 -12.08 4.96
N GLN A 76 -7.29 -11.96 6.01
CA GLN A 76 -7.74 -11.56 7.34
C GLN A 76 -7.81 -10.04 7.50
N CYS A 77 -7.37 -9.26 6.52
CA CYS A 77 -7.41 -7.80 6.54
C CYS A 77 -8.73 -7.30 5.97
N SER A 78 -9.75 -7.14 6.82
CA SER A 78 -11.09 -6.69 6.44
C SER A 78 -11.46 -5.35 7.07
N PHE A 79 -12.47 -4.67 6.51
CA PHE A 79 -13.00 -3.42 7.07
C PHE A 79 -13.60 -3.58 8.48
N GLU A 80 -13.96 -4.79 8.90
CA GLU A 80 -14.45 -5.07 10.25
C GLU A 80 -13.40 -4.75 11.33
N GLN A 81 -12.12 -4.71 10.97
CA GLN A 81 -11.02 -4.35 11.87
C GLN A 81 -10.95 -2.86 12.16
N ILE A 82 -11.66 -2.04 11.39
CA ILE A 82 -11.49 -0.57 11.36
C ILE A 82 -12.56 0.14 12.20
N GLY A 83 -13.73 -0.48 12.42
CA GLY A 83 -14.76 0.01 13.35
C GLY A 83 -15.31 1.39 13.03
#